data_AF-A0A8T4JD31-F1
#
_entry.id   AF-A0A8T4JD31-F1
#
_cell.length_a   1.000
_cell.length_b   1.000
_cell.length_c   1.000
_cell.angle_alpha   90.00
_cell.angle_beta   90.00
_cell.angle_gamma   90.00
#
_symmetry.space_group_name_H-M   'P 1'
#
loop_
_entity.id
_entity.type
_entity.pdbx_description
1 polymer ?
#
loop_
_entity_poly.entity_id
_entity_poly.type
_entity_poly.pdbx_seq_one_letter_code
_entity_poly.pdbx_strand_id
1 'polypeptide(L)'
;MLGGGHIFSNLGVGAFLTITVDEKNYLIGGRQIRPCIGDEVYVAPGGYVESKDSFNPLRALNREISEEVLVATKDNKLISIGKNGFQSYKEKLEYLEKLIDLESPGEFTQDNLQEPILLDRGLLLKKPRLYFNPRINSVKLMYSFHLTTDEIDLEDLEASFDFCEDSFNPDSNTVQSIHYQDKLLLIPLLRRNLKREVCRFQNGSLEPITEDEIQNLYLSGIFTLDEKGFSTQSRIKFLEYLKKSIK
;
A
#
# COMPACT_ATOMS: atom_id res chain seq x y z
N MET A 1 -21.80 13.07 30.20
CA MET A 1 -21.65 11.85 29.39
C MET A 1 -20.22 11.82 28.88
N LEU A 2 -19.38 10.95 29.45
CA LEU A 2 -18.07 10.66 28.88
C LEU A 2 -18.33 9.91 27.57
N GLY A 3 -17.90 10.47 26.44
CA GLY A 3 -18.12 9.88 25.12
C GLY A 3 -17.58 8.45 25.07
N GLY A 4 -18.34 7.53 24.47
CA GLY A 4 -17.91 6.15 24.30
C GLY A 4 -16.65 6.10 23.45
N GLY A 5 -15.52 5.78 24.06
CA GLY A 5 -14.29 5.48 23.34
C GLY A 5 -14.34 4.08 22.75
N HIS A 6 -13.75 3.89 21.57
CA HIS A 6 -13.50 2.57 21.01
C HIS A 6 -12.07 2.14 21.37
N ILE A 7 -11.91 0.90 21.82
CA ILE A 7 -10.60 0.30 22.10
C ILE A 7 -10.32 -0.73 21.03
N PHE A 8 -9.17 -0.61 20.37
CA PHE A 8 -8.68 -1.57 19.38
C PHE A 8 -7.44 -2.27 19.92
N SER A 9 -7.28 -3.56 19.61
CA SER A 9 -6.13 -4.35 20.07
C SER A 9 -4.89 -4.15 19.21
N ASN A 10 -5.07 -3.79 17.94
CA ASN A 10 -3.97 -3.76 16.97
C ASN A 10 -3.85 -2.39 16.29
N LEU A 11 -2.67 -1.77 16.42
CA LEU A 11 -2.29 -0.59 15.65
C LEU A 11 -1.50 -1.03 14.41
N GLY A 12 -1.99 -0.67 13.23
CA GLY A 12 -1.26 -0.83 11.98
C GLY A 12 -0.91 0.50 11.33
N VAL A 13 -0.14 0.40 10.26
CA VAL A 13 0.18 1.50 9.35
C VAL A 13 -0.15 1.08 7.92
N GLY A 14 -0.33 2.05 7.05
CA GLY A 14 -0.42 1.83 5.62
C GLY A 14 -0.29 3.11 4.82
N ALA A 15 -0.09 2.97 3.52
CA ALA A 15 0.04 4.12 2.63
C ALA A 15 -0.82 3.99 1.39
N PHE A 16 -1.56 5.05 1.04
CA PHE A 16 -1.90 5.26 -0.35
C PHE A 16 -0.64 5.75 -1.05
N LEU A 17 -0.01 4.84 -1.81
CA LEU A 17 1.15 5.16 -2.63
C LEU A 17 0.70 5.51 -4.04
N THR A 18 1.22 6.62 -4.55
CA THR A 18 1.01 7.02 -5.94
C THR A 18 2.33 7.11 -6.68
N ILE A 19 2.31 7.00 -8.01
CA ILE A 19 3.49 7.20 -8.88
C ILE A 19 3.06 7.83 -10.19
N THR A 20 3.97 8.58 -10.83
CA THR A 20 3.82 9.01 -12.23
C THR A 20 4.56 8.07 -13.17
N VAL A 21 3.85 7.53 -14.16
CA VAL A 21 4.41 6.77 -15.29
C VAL A 21 3.76 7.32 -16.55
N ASP A 22 4.53 7.63 -17.60
CA ASP A 22 4.03 8.22 -18.85
C ASP A 22 3.12 9.45 -18.64
N GLU A 23 3.55 10.36 -17.77
CA GLU A 23 2.82 11.59 -17.39
C GLU A 23 1.44 11.33 -16.72
N LYS A 24 1.14 10.09 -16.32
CA LYS A 24 -0.10 9.70 -15.67
C LYS A 24 0.14 9.22 -14.26
N ASN A 25 -0.77 9.57 -13.36
CA ASN A 25 -0.69 9.15 -11.96
C ASN A 25 -1.44 7.85 -11.73
N TYR A 26 -0.85 6.97 -10.94
CA TYR A 26 -1.40 5.66 -10.59
C TYR A 26 -1.40 5.50 -9.07
N LEU A 27 -2.43 4.84 -8.55
CA LEU A 27 -2.45 4.29 -7.20
C LEU A 27 -1.81 2.89 -7.23
N ILE A 28 -0.86 2.66 -6.35
CA ILE A 28 -0.14 1.38 -6.20
C ILE A 28 -0.71 0.59 -5.03
N GLY A 29 -0.90 -0.71 -5.24
CA GLY A 29 -1.24 -1.65 -4.18
C GLY A 29 -1.02 -3.09 -4.59
N GLY A 30 -0.86 -3.97 -3.60
CA GLY A 30 -0.65 -5.40 -3.82
C GLY A 30 -1.98 -6.16 -3.87
N ARG A 31 -2.03 -7.26 -4.64
CA ARG A 31 -3.01 -8.33 -4.45
C ARG A 31 -2.52 -9.20 -3.29
N GLN A 32 -3.16 -9.08 -2.14
CA GLN A 32 -2.79 -9.84 -0.95
C GLN A 32 -3.79 -10.97 -0.72
N ILE A 33 -3.28 -12.18 -0.51
CA ILE A 33 -4.08 -13.30 -0.04
C ILE A 33 -4.23 -13.15 1.48
N ARG A 34 -5.45 -13.29 2.00
CA ARG A 34 -5.75 -13.21 3.43
C ARG A 34 -6.18 -14.60 3.92
N PRO A 35 -5.26 -15.47 4.37
CA PRO A 35 -5.59 -16.85 4.73
C PRO A 35 -6.69 -16.98 5.78
N CYS A 36 -6.70 -16.08 6.77
CA CYS A 36 -7.71 -16.07 7.84
C CYS A 36 -9.14 -15.79 7.33
N ILE A 37 -9.28 -15.15 6.16
CA ILE A 37 -10.56 -14.80 5.55
C ILE A 37 -10.85 -15.71 4.34
N GLY A 38 -9.82 -16.27 3.72
CA GLY A 38 -9.94 -17.13 2.54
C GLY A 38 -10.24 -16.34 1.27
N ASP A 39 -9.74 -15.11 1.15
CA ASP A 39 -9.92 -14.27 -0.03
C ASP A 39 -8.63 -13.53 -0.45
N GLU A 40 -8.71 -12.90 -1.62
CA GLU A 40 -7.66 -12.02 -2.15
C GLU A 40 -8.24 -10.63 -2.38
N VAL A 41 -7.46 -9.60 -2.05
CA VAL A 41 -7.87 -8.19 -2.16
C VAL A 41 -6.70 -7.31 -2.59
N TYR A 42 -7.03 -6.21 -3.26
CA TYR A 42 -6.15 -5.06 -3.41
C TYR A 42 -6.00 -4.35 -2.06
N VAL A 43 -4.74 -4.22 -1.62
CA VAL A 43 -4.38 -3.57 -0.37
C VAL A 43 -3.36 -2.47 -0.62
N ALA A 44 -3.52 -1.38 0.12
CA ALA A 44 -2.44 -0.44 0.35
C ALA A 44 -1.32 -1.14 1.11
N PRO A 45 -0.04 -0.93 0.75
CA PRO A 45 1.06 -1.52 1.49
C PRO A 45 1.08 -1.04 2.94
N GLY A 46 1.46 -1.94 3.84
CA GLY A 46 1.61 -1.66 5.26
C GLY A 46 1.14 -2.77 6.19
N GLY A 47 1.87 -2.93 7.29
CA GLY A 47 1.64 -3.94 8.31
C GLY A 47 1.27 -3.39 9.68
N TYR A 48 1.72 -4.12 10.70
CA TYR A 48 1.49 -3.80 12.10
C TYR A 48 2.62 -2.95 12.67
N VAL A 49 2.28 -2.05 13.59
CA VAL A 49 3.29 -1.29 14.32
C VAL A 49 3.76 -2.12 15.51
N GLU A 50 5.01 -2.58 15.45
CA GLU A 50 5.64 -3.20 16.61
C GLU A 50 5.74 -2.21 17.79
N SER A 51 5.69 -2.73 19.02
CA SER A 51 5.80 -1.89 20.23
C SER A 51 7.03 -0.98 20.23
N LYS A 52 8.15 -1.46 19.67
CA LYS A 52 9.40 -0.70 19.55
C LYS A 52 9.33 0.49 18.59
N ASP A 53 8.38 0.48 17.65
CA ASP A 53 8.20 1.53 16.64
C ASP A 53 6.96 2.40 16.92
N SER A 54 6.24 2.16 18.02
CA SER A 54 5.01 2.88 18.40
C SER A 54 5.17 4.40 18.52
N PHE A 55 6.37 4.88 18.91
CA PHE A 55 6.67 6.30 18.99
C PHE A 55 7.00 6.95 17.64
N ASN A 56 7.28 6.13 16.61
CA ASN A 56 7.51 6.58 15.24
C ASN A 56 6.91 5.60 14.22
N PRO A 57 5.56 5.58 14.07
CA PRO A 57 4.89 4.68 13.14
C PRO A 57 5.32 4.86 11.67
N LEU A 58 5.82 6.05 11.31
CA LEU A 58 6.34 6.32 9.97
C LEU A 58 7.57 5.45 9.66
N ARG A 59 8.39 5.11 10.67
CA ARG A 59 9.52 4.19 10.47
C ARG A 59 9.04 2.78 10.13
N ALA A 60 8.00 2.30 10.83
CA ALA A 60 7.39 1.01 10.52
C ALA A 60 6.85 1.04 9.09
N LEU A 61 6.13 2.09 8.70
CA LEU A 61 5.60 2.20 7.34
C LEU A 61 6.68 2.22 6.26
N ASN A 62 7.78 2.96 6.45
CA ASN A 62 8.88 2.96 5.47
C ASN A 62 9.48 1.56 5.29
N ARG A 63 9.59 0.79 6.37
CA ARG A 63 10.05 -0.60 6.31
C ARG A 63 9.08 -1.46 5.50
N GLU A 64 7.79 -1.39 5.82
CA GLU A 64 6.75 -2.14 5.12
C GLU A 64 6.72 -1.80 3.62
N ILE A 65 6.83 -0.53 3.24
CA ILE A 65 6.90 -0.14 1.82
C ILE A 65 8.15 -0.75 1.15
N SER A 66 9.31 -0.71 1.80
CA SER A 66 10.56 -1.27 1.26
C SER A 66 10.59 -2.80 1.21
N GLU A 67 9.73 -3.47 1.98
CA GLU A 67 9.58 -4.92 2.00
C GLU A 67 8.53 -5.35 0.96
N GLU A 68 7.36 -4.71 0.96
CA GLU A 68 6.23 -5.13 0.13
C GLU A 68 6.28 -4.60 -1.31
N VAL A 69 6.87 -3.42 -1.56
CA VAL A 69 6.92 -2.79 -2.88
C VAL A 69 8.34 -2.87 -3.42
N LEU A 70 8.54 -3.74 -4.40
CA LEU A 70 9.84 -4.00 -5.00
C LEU A 70 9.90 -3.44 -6.42
N VAL A 71 11.01 -2.79 -6.75
CA VAL A 71 11.30 -2.34 -8.12
C VAL A 71 12.55 -3.08 -8.57
N ALA A 72 12.35 -4.08 -9.41
CA ALA A 72 13.41 -4.94 -9.92
C ALA A 72 13.78 -4.54 -11.35
N THR A 73 15.06 -4.41 -11.66
CA THR A 73 15.55 -4.23 -13.04
C THR A 73 15.63 -5.58 -13.76
N LYS A 74 15.76 -5.59 -15.09
CA LYS A 74 16.01 -6.83 -15.87
C LYS A 74 17.18 -7.69 -15.38
N ASP A 75 18.19 -7.06 -14.76
CA ASP A 75 19.38 -7.75 -14.22
C ASP A 75 19.15 -8.29 -12.79
N ASN A 76 17.90 -8.37 -12.32
CA ASN A 76 17.50 -8.80 -10.98
C ASN A 76 18.09 -7.97 -9.82
N LYS A 77 18.44 -6.72 -10.07
CA LYS A 77 18.80 -5.74 -9.03
C LYS A 77 17.58 -4.99 -8.55
N LEU A 78 17.53 -4.70 -7.25
CA LEU A 78 16.46 -3.90 -6.64
C LEU A 78 16.84 -2.41 -6.58
N ILE A 79 15.84 -1.56 -6.77
CA ILE A 79 15.94 -0.13 -6.47
C ILE A 79 15.31 0.10 -5.09
N SER A 80 16.03 0.79 -4.19
CA SER A 80 15.50 1.09 -2.86
C SER A 80 14.36 2.11 -2.94
N ILE A 81 13.36 1.96 -2.06
CA ILE A 81 12.28 2.94 -1.87
C ILE A 81 12.39 3.61 -0.50
N GLY A 82 12.23 4.92 -0.48
CA GLY A 82 11.99 5.72 0.71
C GLY A 82 13.23 6.33 1.36
N LYS A 83 12.98 7.27 2.27
CA LYS A 83 14.03 8.08 2.90
C LYS A 83 15.04 7.19 3.66
N ASN A 84 16.31 7.26 3.26
CA ASN A 84 17.47 6.48 3.72
C ASN A 84 17.73 5.14 2.98
N GLY A 85 17.00 4.82 1.92
CA GLY A 85 17.32 3.69 1.04
C GLY A 85 17.36 2.36 1.77
N PHE A 86 16.29 2.02 2.50
CA PHE A 86 16.24 0.76 3.25
C PHE A 86 16.38 -0.43 2.28
N GLN A 87 17.21 -1.40 2.64
CA GLN A 87 17.54 -2.57 1.80
C GLN A 87 17.16 -3.85 2.52
N SER A 88 15.86 -4.13 2.59
CA SER A 88 15.29 -5.26 3.34
C SER A 88 15.83 -6.62 2.91
N TYR A 89 16.26 -6.73 1.65
CA TYR A 89 16.72 -8.00 1.07
C TYR A 89 18.22 -8.01 0.72
N LYS A 90 19.04 -7.09 1.26
CA LYS A 90 20.48 -6.97 0.91
C LYS A 90 21.32 -8.23 1.10
N GLU A 91 20.86 -9.15 1.95
CA GLU A 91 21.55 -10.43 2.19
C GLU A 91 21.28 -11.45 1.09
N LYS A 92 20.24 -11.24 0.27
CA LYS A 92 19.76 -12.17 -0.76
C LYS A 92 19.79 -11.58 -2.17
N LEU A 93 19.67 -10.25 -2.29
CA LEU A 93 19.51 -9.54 -3.56
C LEU A 93 20.47 -8.35 -3.62
N GLU A 94 20.94 -8.06 -4.83
CA GLU A 94 21.74 -6.87 -5.12
C GLU A 94 20.85 -5.63 -5.25
N TYR A 95 21.36 -4.48 -4.82
CA TYR A 95 20.70 -3.20 -4.98
C TYR A 95 21.46 -2.32 -5.97
N LEU A 96 20.73 -1.62 -6.81
CA LEU A 96 21.27 -0.54 -7.62
C LEU A 96 21.50 0.69 -6.72
N GLU A 97 22.55 1.46 -7.00
CA GLU A 97 22.79 2.75 -6.31
C GLU A 97 21.84 3.84 -6.83
N LYS A 98 20.53 3.58 -6.74
CA LYS A 98 19.44 4.49 -7.08
C LYS A 98 18.37 4.43 -5.98
N LEU A 99 17.67 5.54 -5.79
CA LEU A 99 16.67 5.70 -4.74
C LEU A 99 15.38 6.28 -5.32
N ILE A 100 14.26 5.58 -5.11
CA ILE A 100 12.92 6.13 -5.32
C ILE A 100 12.51 6.81 -4.02
N ASP A 101 12.28 8.12 -4.06
CA ASP A 101 11.94 8.89 -2.86
C ASP A 101 10.43 8.86 -2.56
N LEU A 102 10.08 9.17 -1.30
CA LEU A 102 8.70 9.26 -0.81
C LEU A 102 8.33 10.72 -0.50
N GLU A 103 7.56 11.33 -1.39
CA GLU A 103 7.01 12.66 -1.19
C GLU A 103 5.62 12.63 -0.58
N SER A 104 5.26 13.67 0.18
CA SER A 104 3.96 13.75 0.85
C SER A 104 3.42 15.17 0.84
N PRO A 105 2.12 15.37 0.58
CA PRO A 105 1.10 14.34 0.36
C PRO A 105 1.19 13.69 -1.03
N GLY A 106 0.69 12.46 -1.16
CA GLY A 106 0.44 11.84 -2.45
C GLY A 106 -0.81 12.38 -3.13
N GLU A 107 -1.10 11.91 -4.34
CA GLU A 107 -2.25 12.39 -5.12
C GLU A 107 -3.59 11.74 -4.73
N PHE A 108 -3.55 10.62 -4.00
CA PHE A 108 -4.74 9.89 -3.58
C PHE A 108 -4.88 9.85 -2.06
N THR A 109 -6.12 10.00 -1.60
CA THR A 109 -6.54 9.70 -0.23
C THR A 109 -7.97 9.18 -0.28
N GLN A 110 -8.33 8.36 0.69
CA GLN A 110 -9.71 7.89 0.83
C GLN A 110 -10.54 8.90 1.62
N ASP A 111 -11.76 9.15 1.15
CA ASP A 111 -12.74 9.94 1.88
C ASP A 111 -13.13 9.28 3.21
N ASN A 112 -13.58 10.11 4.15
CA ASN A 112 -14.04 9.72 5.50
C ASN A 112 -12.99 9.12 6.45
N LEU A 113 -11.72 9.09 6.07
CA LEU A 113 -10.64 8.89 7.04
C LEU A 113 -10.63 10.01 8.10
N GLN A 114 -10.34 9.66 9.34
CA GLN A 114 -10.47 10.59 10.47
C GLN A 114 -9.20 11.40 10.73
N GLU A 115 -9.37 12.69 11.02
CA GLU A 115 -8.35 13.67 11.43
C GLU A 115 -8.86 14.51 12.61
N PRO A 116 -7.99 15.18 13.39
CA PRO A 116 -6.53 15.08 13.43
C PRO A 116 -6.02 13.99 14.38
N ILE A 117 -4.81 13.47 14.14
CA ILE A 117 -4.16 12.47 15.02
C ILE A 117 -3.10 13.14 15.88
N LEU A 118 -3.38 13.17 17.18
CA LEU A 118 -2.50 13.70 18.22
C LEU A 118 -1.91 12.52 19.01
N LEU A 119 -0.58 12.50 19.14
CA LEU A 119 0.06 11.85 20.28
C LEU A 119 0.19 12.87 21.40
N ASP A 120 0.42 12.44 22.65
CA ASP A 120 0.62 13.29 23.83
C ASP A 120 1.64 14.43 23.64
N ARG A 121 2.45 14.37 22.57
CA ARG A 121 3.52 15.33 22.23
C ARG A 121 3.29 16.13 20.96
N GLY A 122 2.10 16.06 20.36
CA GLY A 122 1.73 16.83 19.16
C GLY A 122 1.26 15.97 17.99
N LEU A 123 1.21 16.58 16.81
CA LEU A 123 0.78 15.92 15.58
C LEU A 123 1.83 14.90 15.11
N LEU A 124 1.35 13.76 14.62
CA LEU A 124 2.20 12.80 13.92
C LEU A 124 2.81 13.42 12.65
N LEU A 125 4.07 13.09 12.37
CA LEU A 125 4.75 13.49 11.14
C LEU A 125 3.97 13.00 9.92
N LYS A 126 3.97 13.80 8.85
CA LYS A 126 3.25 13.52 7.60
C LYS A 126 1.73 13.35 7.76
N LYS A 127 1.17 13.71 8.94
CA LYS A 127 -0.26 13.84 9.22
C LYS A 127 -1.09 12.65 8.71
N PRO A 128 -0.83 11.42 9.19
CA PRO A 128 -1.66 10.28 8.84
C PRO A 128 -3.10 10.49 9.30
N ARG A 129 -4.03 9.79 8.65
CA ARG A 129 -5.45 9.75 8.99
C ARG A 129 -5.81 8.37 9.54
N LEU A 130 -6.91 8.27 10.28
CA LEU A 130 -7.33 7.01 10.88
C LEU A 130 -8.37 6.25 10.06
N TYR A 131 -8.15 4.95 10.00
CA TYR A 131 -9.06 3.93 9.52
C TYR A 131 -9.34 2.92 10.65
N PHE A 132 -10.62 2.59 10.85
CA PHE A 132 -11.03 1.63 11.86
C PHE A 132 -11.61 0.37 11.22
N ASN A 133 -11.08 -0.79 11.58
CA ASN A 133 -11.59 -2.10 11.19
C ASN A 133 -12.08 -2.87 12.42
N PRO A 134 -13.36 -2.72 12.81
CA PRO A 134 -13.89 -3.37 14.01
C PRO A 134 -13.92 -4.90 13.89
N ARG A 135 -13.98 -5.46 12.69
CA ARG A 135 -14.08 -6.92 12.48
C ARG A 135 -12.82 -7.68 12.90
N ILE A 136 -11.65 -7.05 12.77
CA ILE A 136 -10.35 -7.61 13.19
C ILE A 136 -9.76 -6.85 14.37
N ASN A 137 -10.59 -6.04 15.03
CA ASN A 137 -10.21 -5.19 16.16
C ASN A 137 -8.93 -4.37 15.92
N SER A 138 -8.82 -3.76 14.75
CA SER A 138 -7.63 -3.02 14.32
C SER A 138 -7.96 -1.57 13.95
N VAL A 139 -7.00 -0.69 14.23
CA VAL A 139 -6.94 0.68 13.77
C VAL A 139 -5.67 0.84 12.93
N LYS A 140 -5.73 1.50 11.76
CA LYS A 140 -4.53 1.82 10.98
C LYS A 140 -4.34 3.32 10.80
N LEU A 141 -3.08 3.75 10.89
CA LEU A 141 -2.60 5.06 10.47
C LEU A 141 -2.34 5.01 8.96
N MET A 142 -3.18 5.72 8.20
CA MET A 142 -3.10 5.79 6.75
C MET A 142 -2.38 7.07 6.31
N TYR A 143 -1.26 6.89 5.66
CA TYR A 143 -0.47 7.97 5.06
C TYR A 143 -0.79 8.09 3.57
N SER A 144 -0.45 9.24 2.98
CA SER A 144 -0.51 9.46 1.55
C SER A 144 0.87 9.90 1.07
N PHE A 145 1.42 9.14 0.13
CA PHE A 145 2.75 9.35 -0.43
C PHE A 145 2.74 9.27 -1.96
N HIS A 146 3.71 9.93 -2.57
CA HIS A 146 4.04 9.84 -3.98
C HIS A 146 5.47 9.31 -4.13
N LEU A 147 5.66 8.31 -4.99
CA LEU A 147 6.95 7.79 -5.40
C LEU A 147 7.51 8.68 -6.48
N THR A 148 8.66 9.31 -6.22
CA THR A 148 9.36 10.12 -7.21
C THR A 148 10.47 9.32 -7.87
N THR A 149 10.46 9.34 -9.21
CA THR A 149 11.43 8.63 -10.05
C THR A 149 12.23 9.59 -10.93
N ASP A 150 12.32 10.87 -10.56
CA ASP A 150 12.94 11.93 -11.39
C ASP A 150 14.39 11.63 -11.82
N GLU A 151 15.14 10.88 -11.01
CA GLU A 151 16.53 10.47 -11.28
C GLU A 151 16.63 9.04 -11.86
N ILE A 152 15.49 8.42 -12.15
CA ILE A 152 15.36 7.01 -12.52
C ILE A 152 14.43 6.85 -13.70
N ASP A 153 15.02 6.61 -14.87
CA ASP A 153 14.27 6.12 -16.01
C ASP A 153 13.94 4.63 -15.81
N LEU A 154 12.66 4.34 -15.53
CA LEU A 154 12.19 2.97 -15.30
C LEU A 154 12.08 2.17 -16.61
N GLU A 155 11.91 2.83 -17.75
CA GLU A 155 11.81 2.19 -19.06
C GLU A 155 13.19 1.72 -19.52
N ASP A 156 14.20 2.60 -19.43
CA ASP A 156 15.59 2.30 -19.79
C ASP A 156 16.18 1.16 -18.95
N LEU A 157 15.72 1.04 -17.70
CA LEU A 157 16.13 -0.03 -16.79
C LEU A 157 15.34 -1.34 -17.00
N GLU A 158 14.35 -1.33 -17.89
CA GLU A 158 13.37 -2.41 -18.08
C GLU A 158 12.84 -2.89 -16.72
N ALA A 159 12.44 -1.94 -15.87
CA ALA A 159 12.07 -2.24 -14.50
C ALA A 159 10.69 -2.89 -14.39
N SER A 160 10.52 -3.77 -13.41
CA SER A 160 9.25 -4.39 -13.03
C SER A 160 8.89 -4.04 -11.60
N PHE A 161 7.60 -3.85 -11.37
CA PHE A 161 7.04 -3.63 -10.05
C PHE A 161 6.48 -4.93 -9.49
N ASP A 162 7.14 -5.41 -8.44
CA ASP A 162 6.83 -6.67 -7.80
C ASP A 162 6.26 -6.44 -6.40
N PHE A 163 5.57 -7.45 -5.90
CA PHE A 163 4.98 -7.44 -4.56
C PHE A 163 5.61 -8.54 -3.70
N CYS A 164 5.96 -8.23 -2.46
CA CYS A 164 6.37 -9.22 -1.48
C CYS A 164 5.37 -9.28 -0.32
N GLU A 165 5.04 -10.49 0.14
CA GLU A 165 4.21 -10.66 1.33
C GLU A 165 4.86 -11.67 2.28
N ASP A 166 4.77 -11.38 3.58
CA ASP A 166 5.17 -12.33 4.61
C ASP A 166 4.07 -13.36 4.84
N SER A 167 4.44 -14.63 4.78
CA SER A 167 3.56 -15.77 4.98
C SER A 167 4.13 -16.71 6.04
N PHE A 168 3.27 -17.14 6.96
CA PHE A 168 3.63 -18.13 7.96
C PHE A 168 3.61 -19.53 7.35
N ASN A 169 4.77 -20.18 7.34
CA ASN A 169 4.92 -21.56 6.90
C ASN A 169 4.75 -22.51 8.10
N PRO A 170 3.65 -23.29 8.17
CA PRO A 170 3.34 -24.14 9.31
C PRO A 170 4.31 -25.33 9.45
N ASP A 171 4.87 -25.83 8.34
CA ASP A 171 5.77 -26.99 8.36
C ASP A 171 7.13 -26.64 8.96
N SER A 172 7.60 -25.42 8.71
CA SER A 172 8.87 -24.92 9.25
C SER A 172 8.71 -24.08 10.52
N ASN A 173 7.48 -23.70 10.88
CA ASN A 173 7.17 -22.74 11.96
C ASN A 173 7.97 -21.43 11.82
N THR A 174 8.12 -20.95 10.58
CA THR A 174 8.83 -19.70 10.26
C THR A 174 7.97 -18.78 9.41
N VAL A 175 8.23 -17.48 9.50
CA VAL A 175 7.71 -16.51 8.53
C VAL A 175 8.66 -16.48 7.35
N GLN A 176 8.11 -16.55 6.14
CA GLN A 176 8.82 -16.53 4.88
C GLN A 176 8.26 -15.41 4.02
N SER A 177 9.13 -14.62 3.41
CA SER A 177 8.74 -13.62 2.43
C SER A 177 8.54 -14.29 1.07
N ILE A 178 7.34 -14.17 0.50
CA ILE A 178 6.98 -14.70 -0.81
C ILE A 178 6.99 -13.54 -1.80
N HIS A 179 7.75 -13.71 -2.87
CA HIS A 179 7.90 -12.72 -3.94
C HIS A 179 6.96 -13.06 -5.11
N TYR A 180 6.20 -12.06 -5.54
CA TYR A 180 5.25 -12.14 -6.64
C TYR A 180 5.53 -11.06 -7.69
N GLN A 181 5.80 -11.49 -8.91
CA GLN A 181 6.09 -10.59 -10.03
C GLN A 181 4.83 -9.91 -10.59
N ASP A 182 3.64 -10.46 -10.35
CA ASP A 182 2.41 -10.09 -11.03
C ASP A 182 1.32 -9.52 -10.10
N LYS A 183 1.63 -9.35 -8.81
CA LYS A 183 0.65 -8.96 -7.80
C LYS A 183 0.67 -7.49 -7.42
N LEU A 184 1.67 -6.70 -7.81
CA LEU A 184 1.60 -5.26 -7.65
C LEU A 184 0.77 -4.66 -8.80
N LEU A 185 -0.30 -3.96 -8.45
CA LEU A 185 -1.24 -3.38 -9.40
C LEU A 185 -1.22 -1.85 -9.35
N LEU A 186 -1.33 -1.25 -10.53
CA LEU A 186 -1.40 0.18 -10.75
C LEU A 186 -2.80 0.54 -11.27
N ILE A 187 -3.52 1.39 -10.55
CA ILE A 187 -4.84 1.89 -10.95
C ILE A 187 -4.71 3.37 -11.34
N PRO A 188 -4.97 3.77 -12.59
CA PRO A 188 -4.83 5.16 -13.00
C PRO A 188 -5.75 6.09 -12.22
N LEU A 189 -5.28 7.31 -12.04
CA LEU A 189 -5.97 8.40 -11.38
C LEU A 189 -6.32 9.49 -12.39
N LEU A 190 -7.56 9.99 -12.33
CA LEU A 190 -7.92 11.27 -12.97
C LEU A 190 -8.54 12.18 -11.92
N ARG A 191 -7.88 13.31 -11.65
CA ARG A 191 -8.31 14.27 -10.61
C ARG A 191 -8.59 13.54 -9.29
N ARG A 192 -7.66 12.68 -8.86
CA ARG A 192 -7.72 11.84 -7.65
C ARG A 192 -8.75 10.71 -7.64
N ASN A 193 -9.49 10.49 -8.72
CA ASN A 193 -10.44 9.39 -8.81
C ASN A 193 -9.83 8.19 -9.51
N LEU A 194 -10.08 7.00 -8.97
CA LEU A 194 -9.69 5.74 -9.60
C LEU A 194 -10.42 5.57 -10.94
N LYS A 195 -9.69 5.03 -11.91
CA LYS A 195 -10.20 4.62 -13.21
C LYS A 195 -10.54 3.15 -13.25
N ARG A 196 -11.16 2.70 -14.35
CA ARG A 196 -11.57 1.29 -14.51
C ARG A 196 -10.39 0.41 -14.91
N GLU A 197 -9.48 0.97 -15.67
CA GLU A 197 -8.27 0.33 -16.12
C GLU A 197 -7.41 -0.05 -14.92
N VAL A 198 -6.75 -1.19 -15.02
CA VAL A 198 -5.77 -1.66 -14.02
C VAL A 198 -4.62 -2.25 -14.79
N CYS A 199 -3.41 -1.89 -14.42
CA CYS A 199 -2.18 -2.29 -15.08
C CYS A 199 -1.21 -2.94 -14.10
N ARG A 200 -0.22 -3.61 -14.66
CA ARG A 200 1.06 -3.95 -14.03
C ARG A 200 2.14 -3.11 -14.70
N PHE A 201 3.23 -2.81 -14.00
CA PHE A 201 4.42 -2.24 -14.61
C PHE A 201 5.46 -3.34 -14.73
N GLN A 202 5.76 -3.78 -15.94
CA GLN A 202 6.61 -4.93 -16.24
C GLN A 202 7.56 -4.59 -17.37
N ASN A 203 8.84 -4.95 -17.20
CA ASN A 203 9.89 -4.79 -18.19
C ASN A 203 9.93 -3.37 -18.81
N GLY A 204 9.77 -2.36 -17.96
CA GLY A 204 9.79 -0.96 -18.36
C GLY A 204 8.50 -0.45 -19.01
N SER A 205 7.38 -1.17 -18.91
CA SER A 205 6.13 -0.78 -19.58
C SER A 205 4.87 -1.09 -18.77
N LEU A 206 3.79 -0.35 -19.05
CA LEU A 206 2.48 -0.60 -18.48
C LEU A 206 1.71 -1.68 -19.27
N GLU A 207 1.46 -2.81 -18.63
CA GLU A 207 0.69 -3.92 -19.17
C GLU A 207 -0.72 -3.96 -18.54
N PRO A 208 -1.82 -3.82 -19.31
CA PRO A 208 -3.16 -3.92 -18.75
C PRO A 208 -3.46 -5.35 -18.28
N ILE A 209 -4.12 -5.49 -17.13
CA ILE A 209 -4.63 -6.80 -16.69
C ILE A 209 -5.91 -7.16 -17.47
N THR A 210 -6.28 -8.44 -17.47
CA THR A 210 -7.45 -8.90 -18.23
C THR A 210 -8.77 -8.39 -17.64
N GLU A 211 -9.81 -8.31 -18.47
CA GLU A 211 -11.15 -7.91 -18.01
C GLU A 211 -11.71 -8.88 -16.95
N ASP A 212 -11.43 -10.19 -17.07
CA ASP A 212 -11.83 -11.19 -16.07
C ASP A 212 -11.15 -10.94 -14.72
N GLU A 213 -9.89 -10.51 -14.71
CA GLU A 213 -9.20 -10.11 -13.48
C GLU A 213 -9.84 -8.85 -12.87
N ILE A 214 -10.16 -7.84 -13.67
CA ILE A 214 -10.84 -6.62 -13.21
C ILE A 214 -12.21 -6.94 -12.59
N GLN A 215 -12.99 -7.82 -13.23
CA GLN A 215 -14.31 -8.23 -12.72
C GLN A 215 -14.26 -8.97 -11.38
N ASN A 216 -13.14 -9.62 -11.11
CA ASN A 216 -12.88 -10.37 -9.89
C ASN A 216 -11.97 -9.64 -8.90
N LEU A 217 -11.56 -8.40 -9.21
CA LEU A 217 -10.76 -7.59 -8.31
C LEU A 217 -11.62 -7.06 -7.16
N TYR A 218 -11.19 -7.35 -5.93
CA TYR A 218 -11.80 -6.79 -4.72
C TYR A 218 -10.84 -5.80 -4.08
N LEU A 219 -11.35 -4.66 -3.66
CA LEU A 219 -10.62 -3.71 -2.81
C LEU A 219 -10.84 -4.07 -1.34
N SER A 220 -9.82 -3.88 -0.50
CA SER A 220 -9.92 -4.12 0.95
C SER A 220 -10.87 -3.15 1.66
N GLY A 221 -11.16 -3.43 2.94
CA GLY A 221 -12.14 -2.68 3.74
C GLY A 221 -11.88 -1.18 3.87
N ILE A 222 -10.64 -0.74 3.67
CA ILE A 222 -10.26 0.68 3.64
C ILE A 222 -11.04 1.48 2.58
N PHE A 223 -11.57 0.84 1.53
CA PHE A 223 -12.38 1.48 0.49
C PHE A 223 -13.90 1.43 0.78
N THR A 224 -14.30 1.10 2.02
CA THR A 224 -15.70 0.90 2.42
C THR A 224 -16.06 1.68 3.68
N LEU A 225 -15.54 2.91 3.81
CA LEU A 225 -15.66 3.70 5.03
C LEU A 225 -17.03 4.38 5.15
N ASP A 226 -17.59 4.33 6.36
CA ASP A 226 -18.64 5.25 6.78
C ASP A 226 -18.04 6.65 7.08
N GLU A 227 -18.90 7.63 7.40
CA GLU A 227 -18.51 9.00 7.70
C GLU A 227 -17.60 9.15 8.94
N LYS A 228 -17.49 8.10 9.76
CA LYS A 228 -16.66 8.04 10.97
C LYS A 228 -15.36 7.26 10.74
N GLY A 229 -15.07 6.85 9.51
CA GLY A 229 -13.86 6.12 9.14
C GLY A 229 -13.86 4.64 9.52
N PHE A 230 -15.04 4.08 9.86
CA PHE A 230 -15.18 2.65 10.12
C PHE A 230 -15.45 1.88 8.82
N SER A 231 -14.72 0.78 8.65
CA SER A 231 -14.96 -0.20 7.60
C SER A 231 -16.35 -0.80 7.76
N THR A 232 -17.24 -0.56 6.80
CA THR A 232 -18.58 -1.16 6.78
C THR A 232 -18.53 -2.62 6.30
N GLN A 233 -17.58 -2.94 5.42
CA GLN A 233 -17.40 -4.28 4.82
C GLN A 233 -15.92 -4.69 4.90
N SER A 234 -15.61 -5.98 4.76
CA SER A 234 -14.22 -6.47 4.74
C SER A 234 -13.52 -6.25 3.40
N ARG A 235 -14.32 -6.07 2.34
CA ARG A 235 -13.93 -5.81 0.96
C ARG A 235 -15.12 -5.31 0.14
N ILE A 236 -14.84 -4.74 -1.04
CA ILE A 236 -15.84 -4.34 -2.05
C ILE A 236 -15.33 -4.72 -3.44
N LYS A 237 -16.20 -5.12 -4.37
CA LYS A 237 -15.78 -5.30 -5.77
C LYS A 237 -15.30 -3.98 -6.35
N PHE A 238 -14.18 -3.99 -7.07
CA PHE A 238 -13.61 -2.79 -7.67
C PHE A 238 -14.61 -2.04 -8.58
N LEU A 239 -15.31 -2.77 -9.46
CA LEU A 239 -16.34 -2.18 -10.32
C LEU A 239 -17.57 -1.66 -9.56
N GLU A 240 -17.85 -2.16 -8.36
CA GLU A 240 -18.89 -1.60 -7.49
C GLU A 240 -18.40 -0.30 -6.83
N TYR A 241 -17.15 -0.27 -6.38
CA TYR A 241 -16.52 0.92 -5.80
C TYR A 241 -16.54 2.11 -6.79
N LEU A 242 -16.18 1.86 -8.05
CA LEU A 242 -16.20 2.91 -9.09
C LEU A 242 -17.61 3.49 -9.30
N LYS A 243 -18.67 2.66 -9.24
CA LYS A 243 -20.05 3.14 -9.37
C LYS A 243 -20.48 4.05 -8.22
N LYS A 244 -19.94 3.85 -7.02
CA LYS A 244 -20.23 4.69 -5.84
C LYS A 244 -19.48 6.03 -5.89
N SER A 245 -18.28 6.02 -6.45
CA SER A 245 -17.36 7.17 -6.47
C SER A 245 -17.68 8.23 -7.54
N ILE A 246 -18.61 7.95 -8.45
CA ILE A 246 -19.02 8.87 -9.54
C ILE A 246 -20.23 9.75 -9.15
N LYS A 247 -20.71 9.65 -7.90
CA LYS A 247 -21.78 10.51 -7.37
C LYS A 247 -21.20 11.74 -6.69
#